data_AF-A0A7W9FFN3-F1
#
_entry.id   AF-A0A7W9FFN3-F1
#
_cell.length_a   1.000
_cell.length_b   1.000
_cell.length_c   1.000
_cell.angle_alpha   90.00
_cell.angle_beta   90.00
_cell.angle_gamma   90.00
#
_symmetry.space_group_name_H-M   'P 1'
#
loop_
_entity.id
_entity.type
_entity.pdbx_description
1 polymer ?
#
loop_
_entity_poly.entity_id
_entity_poly.type
_entity_poly.pdbx_seq_one_letter_code
_entity_poly.pdbx_strand_id
1 'polypeptide(L)'
;MAKYDPLCHYLARQKSGTVSLTFTEIERLIGGMLPKSALRDDWWADLAEPDPKHVQKRAWRAAGYTAVRVPGQDRARFDRVSTR
;
A
#
# COMPACT_ATOMS: atom_id res chain seq x y z
N MET A 1 5.86 10.78 -12.60
CA MET A 1 5.17 10.20 -11.43
C MET A 1 5.41 8.71 -11.40
N ALA A 2 5.71 8.16 -10.22
CA ALA A 2 5.69 6.72 -10.03
C ALA A 2 4.23 6.22 -10.02
N LYS A 3 4.00 5.00 -10.49
CA LYS A 3 2.66 4.37 -10.59
C LYS A 3 1.81 4.49 -9.31
N TYR A 4 2.44 4.51 -8.13
CA TYR A 4 1.77 4.50 -6.83
C TYR A 4 1.70 5.88 -6.14
N ASP A 5 2.14 6.96 -6.78
CA ASP A 5 2.07 8.32 -6.22
C ASP A 5 0.65 8.71 -5.79
N PRO A 6 -0.42 8.43 -6.56
CA PRO A 6 -1.80 8.75 -6.13
C PRO A 6 -2.21 8.05 -4.83
N LEU A 7 -1.76 6.80 -4.63
CA LEU A 7 -2.01 6.04 -3.40
C LEU A 7 -1.28 6.69 -2.21
N CYS A 8 -0.03 7.12 -2.41
CA CYS A 8 0.72 7.87 -1.39
C CYS A 8 -0.03 9.13 -0.96
N HIS A 9 -0.45 9.97 -1.92
CA HIS A 9 -1.19 11.19 -1.62
C HIS A 9 -2.53 10.93 -0.94
N TYR A 10 -3.25 9.88 -1.36
CA TYR A 10 -4.50 9.48 -0.72
C TYR A 10 -4.29 9.11 0.75
N LEU A 11 -3.30 8.27 1.04
CA LEU A 11 -2.98 7.81 2.41
C LEU A 11 -2.48 8.97 3.29
N ALA A 12 -1.63 9.85 2.77
CA ALA A 12 -1.09 10.99 3.52
C ALA A 12 -2.17 11.97 3.99
N ARG A 13 -3.33 12.00 3.34
CA ARG A 13 -4.49 12.83 3.71
C ARG A 13 -5.40 12.18 4.75
N GLN A 14 -5.22 10.90 5.04
CA GLN A 14 -6.04 10.18 6.01
C GLN A 14 -5.65 10.57 7.44
N LYS A 15 -6.66 10.85 8.26
CA LYS A 15 -6.49 11.12 9.70
C LYS A 15 -6.51 9.83 10.54
N SER A 16 -6.98 8.74 9.95
CA SER A 16 -7.14 7.45 10.63
C SER A 16 -5.79 6.73 10.79
N GLY A 17 -5.61 6.09 11.95
CA GLY A 17 -4.47 5.20 12.20
C GLY A 17 -4.49 3.93 11.37
N THR A 18 -5.66 3.54 10.86
CA THR A 18 -5.85 2.38 9.98
C THR A 18 -6.75 2.76 8.81
N VAL A 19 -6.37 2.33 7.61
CA VAL A 19 -7.12 2.55 6.36
C VAL A 19 -7.20 1.22 5.61
N SER A 20 -8.39 0.76 5.26
CA SER A 20 -8.58 -0.47 4.48
C SER A 20 -9.11 -0.14 3.10
N LEU A 21 -8.42 -0.62 2.06
CA LEU A 21 -8.82 -0.43 0.66
C LEU A 21 -8.93 -1.78 -0.04
N THR A 22 -9.92 -1.92 -0.90
CA THR A 22 -10.02 -3.01 -1.88
C THR A 22 -8.99 -2.85 -2.98
N PHE A 23 -8.63 -3.96 -3.62
CA PHE A 23 -7.76 -3.92 -4.79
C PHE A 23 -8.35 -3.02 -5.88
N THR A 24 -9.64 -3.11 -6.14
CA THR A 24 -10.35 -2.23 -7.07
C THR A 24 -10.23 -0.74 -6.71
N GLU A 25 -10.35 -0.38 -5.43
CA GLU A 25 -10.15 1.03 -5.00
C GLU A 25 -8.71 1.48 -5.23
N ILE A 26 -7.74 0.62 -4.94
CA ILE A 26 -6.32 0.91 -5.18
C ILE A 26 -6.05 1.07 -6.68
N GLU A 27 -6.61 0.20 -7.51
CA GLU A 27 -6.49 0.25 -8.97
C GLU A 27 -7.08 1.52 -9.56
N ARG A 28 -8.24 1.95 -9.04
CA ARG A 28 -8.86 3.23 -9.40
C ARG A 28 -7.99 4.42 -9.00
N LEU A 29 -7.38 4.38 -7.81
CA LEU A 29 -6.48 5.44 -7.34
C LEU A 29 -5.23 5.55 -8.23
N ILE A 30 -4.60 4.42 -8.56
CA ILE A 30 -3.36 4.40 -9.36
C ILE A 30 -3.60 4.47 -10.87
N GLY A 31 -4.87 4.46 -11.31
CA GLY A 31 -5.24 4.52 -12.74
C GLY A 31 -4.81 3.28 -13.53
N GLY A 32 -4.74 2.10 -12.89
CA GLY A 32 -4.31 0.88 -13.55
C GLY A 32 -4.39 -0.36 -12.66
N MET A 33 -4.24 -1.54 -13.27
CA MET A 33 -4.39 -2.80 -12.56
C MET A 33 -3.20 -3.10 -11.63
N LEU A 34 -3.51 -3.72 -10.48
CA LEU A 34 -2.52 -4.31 -9.61
C LEU A 34 -1.95 -5.56 -10.30
N PRO A 35 -0.63 -5.83 -10.14
CA PRO A 35 -0.05 -7.05 -10.68
C PRO A 35 -0.61 -8.27 -9.93
N LYS A 36 -0.58 -9.45 -10.55
CA LYS A 36 -0.94 -10.72 -9.90
C LYS A 36 -0.20 -10.95 -8.58
N SER A 37 1.01 -10.40 -8.44
CA SER A 37 1.80 -10.45 -7.21
C SER A 37 1.11 -9.80 -6.02
N ALA A 38 0.17 -8.87 -6.22
CA ALA A 38 -0.62 -8.27 -5.14
C ALA A 38 -1.55 -9.26 -4.42
N LEU A 39 -1.76 -10.46 -4.98
CA LEU A 39 -2.46 -11.56 -4.30
C LEU A 39 -1.62 -12.22 -3.20
N ARG A 40 -0.30 -11.96 -3.16
CA ARG A 40 0.61 -12.55 -2.19
C ARG A 40 0.82 -11.60 -1.01
N ASP A 41 0.86 -12.14 0.20
CA ASP A 41 1.03 -11.33 1.42
C ASP A 41 2.40 -10.63 1.48
N ASP A 42 3.45 -11.26 0.94
CA ASP A 42 4.83 -10.75 0.88
C ASP A 42 4.98 -9.48 0.01
N TRP A 43 4.06 -9.31 -0.95
CA TRP A 43 4.03 -8.13 -1.81
C TRP A 43 3.64 -6.86 -1.05
N TRP A 44 2.78 -7.00 -0.04
CA TRP A 44 2.33 -5.92 0.84
C TRP A 44 3.23 -5.76 2.06
N ALA A 45 3.60 -6.88 2.68
CA ALA A 45 4.34 -6.89 3.93
C ALA A 45 5.73 -6.25 3.81
N ASP A 46 6.15 -5.57 4.87
CA ASP A 46 7.48 -4.98 5.01
C ASP A 46 8.55 -6.02 5.42
N LEU A 47 8.48 -7.22 4.85
CA LEU A 47 9.50 -8.26 5.02
C LEU A 47 10.77 -7.82 4.27
N ALA A 48 11.68 -7.23 5.04
CA ALA A 48 13.11 -6.96 4.85
C ALA A 48 13.71 -7.19 3.44
N GLU A 49 13.90 -6.11 2.69
CA GLU A 49 15.18 -5.52 2.27
C GLU A 49 14.83 -4.30 1.39
N PRO A 50 15.63 -3.21 1.41
CA PRO A 50 15.44 -2.10 0.50
C PRO A 50 15.83 -2.52 -0.93
N ASP A 51 15.00 -3.33 -1.58
CA ASP A 51 15.15 -3.58 -3.02
C ASP A 51 14.59 -2.35 -3.78
N PRO A 52 15.41 -1.65 -4.59
CA PRO A 52 14.94 -0.53 -5.42
C PRO A 52 13.80 -0.89 -6.38
N LYS A 53 13.50 -2.18 -6.60
CA LYS A 53 12.38 -2.66 -7.41
C LYS A 53 11.02 -2.60 -6.70
N HIS A 54 10.97 -2.41 -5.39
CA HIS A 54 9.72 -2.33 -4.63
C HIS A 54 9.12 -0.91 -4.59
N VAL A 55 8.88 -0.34 -5.78
CA VAL A 55 8.33 1.01 -5.97
C VAL A 55 6.97 1.22 -5.28
N GLN A 56 6.20 0.15 -5.07
CA GLN A 56 4.93 0.18 -4.34
C GLN A 56 5.14 0.45 -2.84
N LYS A 57 6.13 -0.21 -2.21
CA LYS A 57 6.39 -0.12 -0.77
C LYS A 57 6.79 1.30 -0.37
N ARG A 58 7.55 1.95 -1.26
CA ARG A 58 7.93 3.36 -1.10
C ARG A 58 6.74 4.31 -1.01
N ALA A 59 5.64 4.04 -1.72
CA ALA A 59 4.50 4.95 -1.76
C ALA A 59 3.76 5.05 -0.43
N TRP A 60 3.35 3.92 0.17
CA TRP A 60 2.68 3.98 1.48
C TRP A 60 3.64 4.30 2.62
N ARG A 61 4.91 3.86 2.56
CA ARG A 61 5.92 4.29 3.56
C ARG A 61 6.16 5.79 3.53
N ALA A 62 6.22 6.41 2.35
CA ALA A 62 6.34 7.88 2.24
C ALA A 62 5.11 8.60 2.81
N ALA A 63 3.93 7.96 2.81
CA ALA A 63 2.73 8.44 3.48
C ALA A 63 2.72 8.17 5.00
N GLY A 64 3.71 7.46 5.55
CA GLY A 64 3.79 7.07 6.96
C GLY A 64 2.95 5.85 7.32
N TYR A 65 2.71 4.94 6.38
CA TYR A 65 1.94 3.71 6.59
C TYR A 65 2.77 2.46 6.26
N THR A 66 2.49 1.35 6.95
CA THR A 66 2.80 -0.02 6.53
C THR A 66 1.56 -0.63 5.89
N ALA A 67 1.73 -1.71 5.11
CA ALA A 67 0.62 -2.39 4.46
C ALA A 67 0.65 -3.89 4.74
N VAL A 68 -0.53 -4.49 4.91
CA VAL A 68 -0.73 -5.94 4.97
C VAL A 68 -1.95 -6.32 4.14
N ARG A 69 -1.91 -7.48 3.50
CA ARG A 69 -3.11 -8.02 2.86
C ARG A 69 -4.06 -8.55 3.94
N VAL A 70 -5.35 -8.39 3.72
CA VAL A 70 -6.38 -8.96 4.57
C VAL A 70 -6.63 -10.41 4.13
N PRO A 71 -6.43 -11.41 5.01
CA PRO A 71 -6.63 -12.82 4.65
C PRO A 71 -8.05 -13.08 4.13
N GLY A 72 -8.14 -13.87 3.05
CA GLY A 72 -9.42 -14.23 2.43
C GLY A 72 -10.14 -13.08 1.72
N GLN A 73 -9.52 -11.90 1.56
CA GLN A 73 -10.12 -10.74 0.91
C GLN A 73 -9.17 -10.11 -0.11
N ASP A 74 -9.74 -9.53 -1.16
CA ASP A 74 -9.00 -8.68 -2.12
C ASP A 74 -8.89 -7.25 -1.57
N ARG A 75 -8.31 -7.17 -0.37
CA ARG A 75 -8.13 -5.92 0.39
C ARG A 75 -6.72 -5.84 0.97
N ALA A 76 -6.21 -4.62 1.03
CA ALA A 76 -5.04 -4.26 1.80
C ALA A 76 -5.46 -3.33 2.94
N ARG A 77 -4.88 -3.57 4.11
CA ARG A 77 -4.97 -2.71 5.28
C ARG A 77 -3.65 -1.96 5.41
N PHE A 78 -3.77 -0.65 5.57
CA PHE A 78 -2.66 0.26 5.80
C PHE A 78 -2.72 0.74 7.24
N ASP A 79 -1.65 0.53 8.00
CA ASP A 79 -1.54 0.95 9.39
C ASP A 79 -0.48 2.05 9.52
N ARG A 80 -0.83 3.13 10.20
CA ARG A 80 0.06 4.28 10.35
C ARG A 80 1.23 3.88 11.24
N VAL A 81 2.43 4.11 10.75
CA VAL A 81 3.64 3.89 11.52
C VAL A 81 3.75 5.04 12.51
N SER A 82 3.32 4.81 13.75
CA SER A 82 3.56 5.77 14.82
C SER A 82 5.05 5.70 15.17
N THR A 83 5.84 6.62 14.62
CA THR A 83 7.16 6.91 15.17
C THR A 83 6.93 7.41 16.60
N ARG A 84 7.31 6.60 17.58
CA ARG A 84 7.32 6.99 18.99
C ARG A 84 8.64 7.64 19.33
#